data_AF-A0AAV5U8H6-F1
#
_entry.id   AF-A0AAV5U8H6-F1
#
_cell.length_a   1.000
_cell.length_b   1.000
_cell.length_c   1.000
_cell.angle_alpha   90.00
_cell.angle_beta   90.00
_cell.angle_gamma   90.00
#
_symmetry.space_group_name_H-M   'P 1'
#
loop_
_entity.id
_entity.type
_entity.pdbx_description
1 polymer ?
#
loop_
_entity_poly.entity_id
_entity_poly.type
_entity_poly.pdbx_seq_one_letter_code
_entity_poly.pdbx_strand_id
1 'polypeptide(L)'
;MDCHSSLPWFSPFLVSPLLSLLLLPMIACLMTTNKRLRIFKKHSFCDSLKLFFTKSFLLMVIGQTFGVLTSEFGTFWSPSFLLSAWKYAPSIFLGLSYSSVITINSFVSLTGSIIGLPIVMWLAHSWNFGTGIMKNRKNERSFPLVVCIGSISSVVAYLVVLLTTGRNIFISSIALFLTGLCSAGK
;
A
#
# COMPACT_ATOMS: atom_id res chain seq x y z
N MET A 1 -34.72 -0.59 -15.34
CA MET A 1 -33.67 0.36 -15.78
C MET A 1 -32.36 -0.33 -15.43
N ASP A 2 -32.06 -1.35 -16.22
CA ASP A 2 -31.20 -2.46 -15.81
C ASP A 2 -29.84 -2.29 -16.47
N CYS A 3 -29.02 -1.41 -15.91
CA CYS A 3 -27.60 -1.29 -16.23
C CYS A 3 -26.81 -2.37 -15.47
N HIS A 4 -27.10 -3.64 -15.74
CA HIS A 4 -26.18 -4.75 -15.47
C HIS A 4 -25.27 -4.95 -16.70
N SER A 5 -24.62 -3.90 -17.19
CA SER A 5 -23.40 -4.06 -17.96
C SER A 5 -22.29 -4.43 -16.97
N SER A 6 -22.20 -5.73 -16.70
CA SER A 6 -21.00 -6.38 -16.19
C SER A 6 -19.81 -5.88 -17.00
N LEU A 7 -19.05 -4.92 -16.46
CA LEU A 7 -17.81 -4.44 -17.08
C LEU A 7 -16.73 -5.49 -16.75
N PRO A 8 -16.39 -6.43 -17.66
CA PRO A 8 -15.46 -7.52 -17.34
C PRO A 8 -14.06 -7.00 -17.00
N TRP A 9 -13.70 -5.80 -17.49
CA TRP A 9 -12.43 -5.13 -17.21
C TRP A 9 -12.28 -4.64 -15.76
N PHE A 10 -13.36 -4.64 -14.96
CA PHE A 10 -13.31 -4.29 -13.54
C PHE A 10 -12.89 -5.46 -12.65
N SER A 11 -13.03 -6.71 -13.13
CA SER A 11 -12.71 -7.91 -12.36
C SER A 11 -11.23 -8.02 -11.94
N PRO A 12 -10.22 -7.69 -12.78
CA PRO A 12 -8.82 -7.77 -12.37
C PRO A 12 -8.51 -6.76 -11.26
N PHE A 13 -9.27 -5.66 -11.23
CA PHE A 13 -9.11 -4.55 -10.30
C PHE A 13 -9.49 -4.89 -8.86
N LEU A 14 -10.46 -5.79 -8.69
CA LEU A 14 -10.84 -6.32 -7.38
C LEU A 14 -9.97 -7.53 -7.02
N VAL A 15 -9.60 -8.37 -7.98
CA VAL A 15 -8.85 -9.60 -7.72
C VAL A 15 -7.45 -9.31 -7.20
N SER A 16 -6.73 -8.34 -7.79
CA SER A 16 -5.36 -7.99 -7.36
C SER A 16 -5.24 -7.60 -5.87
N PRO A 17 -6.02 -6.61 -5.36
CA PRO A 17 -5.97 -6.25 -3.95
C PRO A 17 -6.56 -7.32 -3.02
N LEU A 18 -7.46 -8.18 -3.50
CA LEU A 18 -7.94 -9.33 -2.71
C LEU A 18 -6.86 -10.41 -2.58
N LEU A 19 -6.09 -10.65 -3.64
CA LEU A 19 -4.99 -11.62 -3.65
C LEU A 19 -3.87 -11.19 -2.69
N SER A 20 -3.59 -9.88 -2.60
CA SER A 20 -2.63 -9.35 -1.64
C SER A 20 -3.10 -9.49 -0.19
N LEU A 21 -4.40 -9.30 0.07
CA LEU A 21 -5.03 -9.52 1.37
C LEU A 21 -4.94 -10.99 1.80
N LEU A 22 -5.02 -11.93 0.86
CA LEU A 22 -4.93 -13.37 1.12
C LEU A 22 -3.50 -13.83 1.42
N LEU A 23 -2.49 -13.19 0.83
CA LEU A 23 -1.09 -13.51 1.06
C LEU A 23 -0.60 -13.02 2.44
N LEU A 24 -1.29 -12.05 3.02
CA LEU A 24 -1.03 -11.47 4.34
C LEU A 24 -1.08 -12.46 5.52
N PRO A 25 -2.16 -13.25 5.74
CA PRO A 25 -2.19 -14.27 6.78
C PRO A 25 -1.18 -15.39 6.54
N MET A 26 -0.87 -15.71 5.28
CA MET A 26 0.18 -16.68 4.95
C MET A 26 1.56 -16.20 5.46
N ILE A 27 1.85 -14.90 5.29
CA ILE A 27 3.06 -14.26 5.81
C ILE A 27 3.06 -14.23 7.35
N ALA A 28 1.93 -13.90 7.98
CA ALA A 28 1.82 -13.89 9.44
C ALA A 28 2.04 -15.30 10.05
N CYS A 29 1.47 -16.34 9.42
CA CYS A 29 1.71 -17.74 9.78
C CYS A 29 3.17 -18.16 9.57
N LEU A 30 3.85 -17.64 8.54
CA LEU A 30 5.28 -17.86 8.33
C LEU A 30 6.13 -17.20 9.42
N MET A 31 5.69 -16.12 10.07
CA MET A 31 6.47 -15.44 11.12
C MET A 31 6.50 -16.18 12.47
N THR A 32 5.46 -16.95 12.82
CA THR A 32 5.34 -17.60 14.14
C THR A 32 6.31 -18.78 14.35
N THR A 33 6.85 -19.38 13.28
CA THR A 33 7.81 -20.49 13.37
C THR A 33 9.24 -20.01 13.66
N ASN A 34 9.52 -19.60 14.90
CA ASN A 34 10.84 -19.10 15.28
C ASN A 34 11.73 -20.25 15.79
N LYS A 35 12.44 -20.94 14.89
CA LYS A 35 13.59 -21.77 15.30
C LYS A 35 14.83 -20.88 15.33
N ARG A 36 15.40 -20.67 16.52
CA ARG A 36 16.70 -19.98 16.72
C ARG A 36 17.79 -20.78 15.98
N LEU A 37 18.07 -20.40 14.74
CA LEU A 37 19.23 -20.89 14.01
C LEU A 37 20.47 -20.20 14.60
N ARG A 38 21.28 -20.95 15.37
CA ARG A 38 22.61 -20.52 15.82
C ARG A 38 23.56 -20.52 14.61
N ILE A 39 23.53 -19.45 13.81
CA ILE A 39 24.41 -19.28 12.65
C ILE A 39 25.58 -18.42 13.08
N PHE A 40 26.56 -18.99 13.77
CA PHE A 40 27.87 -18.37 13.90
C PHE A 40 28.94 -19.45 14.06
N LYS A 41 29.47 -19.89 12.92
CA LYS A 41 30.88 -20.27 12.74
C LYS A 41 31.16 -20.49 11.25
N LYS A 42 32.01 -19.61 10.69
CA LYS A 42 32.60 -19.60 9.34
C LYS A 42 31.74 -19.01 8.21
N HIS A 43 32.05 -17.78 7.79
CA HIS A 43 31.43 -17.09 6.65
C HIS A 43 31.77 -17.79 5.34
N SER A 44 30.79 -18.44 4.73
CA SER A 44 30.82 -18.94 3.34
C SER A 44 29.92 -18.07 2.46
N PHE A 45 30.17 -18.01 1.14
CA PHE A 45 29.24 -17.40 0.18
C PHE A 45 27.81 -17.96 0.30
N CYS A 46 27.70 -19.22 0.73
CA CYS A 46 26.42 -19.88 1.03
C CYS A 46 25.66 -19.23 2.21
N ASP A 47 26.35 -18.53 3.12
CA ASP A 47 25.71 -17.77 4.21
C ASP A 47 25.11 -16.44 3.74
N SER A 48 25.64 -15.83 2.68
CA SER A 48 25.00 -14.67 2.04
C SER A 48 23.68 -15.06 1.38
N LEU A 49 23.60 -16.28 0.80
CA LEU A 49 22.33 -16.82 0.30
C LEU A 49 21.32 -17.06 1.43
N LYS A 50 21.76 -17.40 2.65
CA LYS A 50 20.88 -17.51 3.82
C LYS A 50 20.22 -16.18 4.21
N LEU A 51 20.81 -15.04 3.86
CA LEU A 51 20.16 -13.73 4.07
C LEU A 51 18.89 -13.59 3.21
N PHE A 52 18.87 -14.11 1.99
CA PHE A 52 17.66 -14.16 1.14
C PHE A 52 16.56 -15.04 1.75
N PHE A 53 16.94 -16.09 2.48
CA PHE A 53 16.00 -16.95 3.21
C PHE A 53 15.60 -16.41 4.58
N THR A 54 16.10 -15.24 4.97
CA THR A 54 15.67 -14.61 6.21
C THR A 54 14.24 -14.12 6.04
N LYS A 55 13.34 -14.56 6.93
CA LYS A 55 11.90 -14.24 6.87
C LYS A 55 11.61 -12.75 6.68
N SER A 56 12.42 -11.88 7.28
CA SER A 56 12.30 -10.42 7.14
C SER A 56 12.60 -9.91 5.72
N PHE A 57 13.56 -10.53 5.02
CA PHE A 57 13.86 -10.20 3.65
C PHE A 57 12.72 -10.64 2.72
N LEU A 58 12.21 -11.86 2.88
CA LEU A 58 11.04 -12.33 2.14
C LEU A 58 9.81 -11.43 2.38
N LEU A 59 9.58 -11.03 3.63
CA LEU A 59 8.50 -10.12 4.01
C LEU A 59 8.62 -8.79 3.24
N MET A 60 9.81 -8.19 3.29
CA MET A 60 10.12 -6.94 2.59
C MET A 60 9.90 -7.06 1.07
N VAL A 61 10.41 -8.13 0.44
CA VAL A 61 10.25 -8.37 -1.01
C VAL A 61 8.78 -8.52 -1.39
N ILE A 62 8.01 -9.27 -0.60
CA ILE A 62 6.58 -9.46 -0.85
C ILE A 62 5.84 -8.12 -0.69
N GLY A 63 6.09 -7.41 0.41
CA GLY A 63 5.51 -6.09 0.67
C GLY A 63 5.83 -5.09 -0.44
N GLN A 64 7.05 -5.11 -0.96
CA GLN A 64 7.46 -4.20 -2.02
C GLN A 64 6.86 -4.57 -3.37
N THR A 65 6.83 -5.85 -3.71
CA THR A 65 6.17 -6.34 -4.93
C THR A 65 4.70 -5.90 -4.94
N PHE A 66 3.98 -6.02 -3.82
CA PHE A 66 2.61 -5.52 -3.71
C PHE A 66 2.51 -4.01 -3.79
N GLY A 67 3.43 -3.30 -3.14
CA GLY A 67 3.48 -1.84 -3.17
C GLY A 67 3.59 -1.30 -4.59
N VAL A 68 4.50 -1.89 -5.38
CA VAL A 68 4.75 -1.57 -6.79
C VAL A 68 3.57 -1.97 -7.66
N LEU A 69 3.08 -3.21 -7.55
CA LEU A 69 1.91 -3.66 -8.33
C LEU A 69 0.71 -2.73 -8.13
N THR A 70 0.41 -2.38 -6.89
CA THR A 70 -0.71 -1.46 -6.58
C THR A 70 -0.49 -0.07 -7.18
N SER A 71 0.76 0.42 -7.19
CA SER A 71 1.11 1.69 -7.81
C SER A 71 0.89 1.65 -9.32
N GLU A 72 1.40 0.62 -10.00
CA GLU A 72 1.26 0.45 -11.46
C GLU A 72 -0.20 0.24 -11.89
N PHE A 73 -0.96 -0.56 -11.14
CA PHE A 73 -2.39 -0.69 -11.38
C PHE A 73 -3.11 0.64 -11.14
N GLY A 74 -2.72 1.38 -10.10
CA GLY A 74 -3.22 2.71 -9.81
C GLY A 74 -3.01 3.69 -10.96
N THR A 75 -1.77 3.84 -11.42
CA THR A 75 -1.41 4.77 -12.50
C THR A 75 -2.06 4.40 -13.83
N PHE A 76 -2.09 3.11 -14.17
CA PHE A 76 -2.65 2.67 -15.46
C PHE A 76 -4.18 2.81 -15.53
N TRP A 77 -4.90 2.44 -14.47
CA TRP A 77 -6.37 2.35 -14.52
C TRP A 77 -7.10 3.52 -13.89
N SER A 78 -6.48 4.27 -12.96
CA SER A 78 -7.13 5.40 -12.28
C SER A 78 -7.71 6.43 -13.25
N PRO A 79 -7.01 6.86 -14.34
CA PRO A 79 -7.59 7.79 -15.30
C PRO A 79 -8.85 7.24 -15.97
N SER A 80 -8.82 5.99 -16.43
CA SER A 80 -9.98 5.34 -17.06
C SER A 80 -11.17 5.24 -16.11
N PHE A 81 -10.93 4.93 -14.84
CA PHE A 81 -11.98 4.87 -13.83
C PHE A 81 -12.56 6.25 -13.52
N LEU A 82 -11.70 7.25 -13.31
CA LEU A 82 -12.11 8.62 -13.06
C LEU A 82 -12.90 9.19 -14.24
N LEU A 83 -12.48 8.92 -15.47
CA LEU A 83 -13.18 9.35 -16.68
C LEU A 83 -14.56 8.72 -16.78
N SER A 84 -14.66 7.42 -16.46
CA SER A 84 -15.94 6.72 -16.41
C SER A 84 -16.86 7.36 -15.36
N ALA A 85 -16.37 7.52 -14.12
CA ALA A 85 -17.13 8.16 -13.05
C ALA A 85 -17.58 9.58 -13.41
N TRP A 86 -16.71 10.36 -14.05
CA TRP A 86 -17.01 11.73 -14.50
C TRP A 86 -18.10 11.75 -15.57
N LYS A 87 -18.09 10.81 -16.52
CA LYS A 87 -19.14 10.69 -17.55
C LYS A 87 -20.49 10.27 -16.98
N TYR A 88 -20.51 9.33 -16.04
CA TYR A 88 -21.76 8.79 -15.49
C TYR A 88 -22.41 9.69 -14.42
N ALA A 89 -21.61 10.39 -13.62
CA ALA A 89 -22.10 11.21 -12.52
C ALA A 89 -21.35 12.55 -12.40
N PRO A 90 -21.48 13.46 -13.39
CA PRO A 90 -20.74 14.72 -13.42
C PRO A 90 -21.08 15.66 -12.25
N SER A 91 -22.27 15.53 -11.66
CA SER A 91 -22.70 16.32 -10.49
C SER A 91 -21.83 16.10 -9.25
N ILE A 92 -21.20 14.92 -9.11
CA ILE A 92 -20.29 14.58 -8.00
C ILE A 92 -19.01 15.41 -8.07
N PHE A 93 -18.61 15.84 -9.28
CA PHE A 93 -17.40 16.60 -9.54
C PHE A 93 -17.63 18.12 -9.46
N LEU A 94 -18.82 18.57 -9.03
CA LEU A 94 -19.14 19.98 -8.80
C LEU A 94 -18.89 20.87 -10.04
N GLY A 95 -19.05 20.32 -11.25
CA GLY A 95 -18.79 21.03 -12.50
C GLY A 95 -17.31 21.24 -12.84
N LEU A 96 -16.39 20.63 -12.10
CA LEU A 96 -14.96 20.67 -12.41
C LEU A 96 -14.67 19.94 -13.74
N SER A 97 -13.74 20.50 -14.49
CA SER A 97 -13.21 19.84 -15.69
C SER A 97 -12.43 18.57 -15.31
N TYR A 98 -12.44 17.57 -16.17
CA TYR A 98 -11.73 16.30 -15.94
C TYR A 98 -10.24 16.50 -15.65
N SER A 99 -9.58 17.43 -16.34
CA SER A 99 -8.17 17.76 -16.09
C SER A 99 -7.97 18.36 -14.70
N SER A 100 -8.83 19.28 -14.26
CA SER A 100 -8.78 19.85 -12.91
C SER A 100 -8.89 18.77 -11.83
N VAL A 101 -9.78 17.80 -12.01
CA VAL A 101 -9.97 16.70 -11.05
C VAL A 101 -8.71 15.82 -10.97
N ILE A 102 -8.10 15.46 -12.11
CA ILE A 102 -6.84 14.72 -12.12
C ILE A 102 -5.75 15.51 -11.40
N THR A 103 -5.59 16.80 -11.73
CA THR A 103 -4.57 17.64 -11.14
C THR A 103 -4.72 17.72 -9.62
N ILE A 104 -5.95 17.94 -9.12
CA ILE A 104 -6.25 17.94 -7.68
C ILE A 104 -5.87 16.59 -7.05
N ASN A 105 -6.29 15.48 -7.66
CA ASN A 105 -5.98 14.15 -7.16
C ASN A 105 -4.46 13.91 -7.08
N SER A 106 -3.70 14.30 -8.11
CA SER A 106 -2.24 14.21 -8.10
C SER A 106 -1.61 15.05 -6.99
N PHE A 107 -2.08 16.29 -6.78
CA PHE A 107 -1.60 17.15 -5.69
C PHE A 107 -1.90 16.58 -4.31
N VAL A 108 -3.12 16.06 -4.11
CA VAL A 108 -3.54 15.44 -2.85
C VAL A 108 -2.70 14.21 -2.53
N SER A 109 -2.48 13.33 -3.51
CA SER A 109 -1.63 12.16 -3.38
C SER A 109 -0.18 12.56 -3.04
N LEU A 110 0.39 13.50 -3.79
CA LEU A 110 1.77 14.00 -3.58
C LEU A 110 1.94 14.59 -2.18
N THR A 111 0.98 15.40 -1.72
CA THR A 111 1.00 15.99 -0.38
C THR A 111 0.95 14.91 0.69
N GLY A 112 0.11 13.89 0.50
CA GLY A 112 0.08 12.70 1.35
C GLY A 112 1.45 12.03 1.45
N SER A 113 2.12 11.79 0.32
CA SER A 113 3.43 11.15 0.29
C SER A 113 4.52 11.97 0.98
N ILE A 114 4.57 13.29 0.74
CA ILE A 114 5.55 14.19 1.37
C ILE A 114 5.39 14.19 2.90
N ILE A 115 4.15 14.24 3.40
CA ILE A 115 3.86 14.19 4.84
C ILE A 115 4.09 12.78 5.40
N GLY A 116 3.80 11.73 4.63
CA GLY A 116 3.98 10.34 5.04
C GLY A 116 5.43 9.96 5.30
N LEU A 117 6.38 10.47 4.50
CA LEU A 117 7.81 10.14 4.62
C LEU A 117 8.36 10.34 6.05
N PRO A 118 8.27 11.53 6.67
CA PRO A 118 8.77 11.73 8.03
C PRO A 118 8.00 10.90 9.06
N ILE A 119 6.69 10.67 8.87
CA ILE A 119 5.88 9.86 9.78
C ILE A 119 6.34 8.40 9.78
N VAL A 120 6.50 7.81 8.59
CA VAL A 120 6.96 6.43 8.42
C VAL A 120 8.37 6.27 8.98
N MET A 121 9.27 7.22 8.66
CA MET A 121 10.65 7.18 9.16
C MET A 121 10.70 7.28 10.68
N TRP A 122 9.90 8.16 11.28
CA TRP A 122 9.77 8.30 12.73
C TRP A 122 9.22 7.04 13.39
N LEU A 123 8.19 6.40 12.80
CA LEU A 123 7.63 5.15 13.30
C LEU A 123 8.64 4.00 13.23
N ALA A 124 9.35 3.85 12.11
CA ALA A 124 10.38 2.83 11.94
C ALA A 124 11.52 3.03 12.93
N HIS A 125 12.00 4.27 13.10
CA HIS A 125 13.04 4.59 14.07
C HIS A 125 12.59 4.32 15.52
N SER A 126 11.40 4.79 15.90
CA SER A 126 10.85 4.59 17.23
C SER A 126 10.75 3.12 17.61
N TRP A 127 10.35 2.26 16.66
CA TRP A 127 10.26 0.82 16.87
C TRP A 127 11.63 0.13 16.87
N ASN A 128 12.57 0.58 16.05
CA ASN A 128 13.92 0.01 16.03
C ASN A 128 14.66 0.21 17.35
N PHE A 129 14.57 1.42 17.90
CA PHE A 129 15.28 1.78 19.14
C PHE A 129 14.45 1.59 20.40
N GLY A 130 13.15 1.28 20.28
CA GLY A 130 12.26 1.15 21.42
C GLY A 130 12.04 2.48 22.14
N THR A 131 11.90 3.56 21.37
CA THR A 131 11.63 4.93 21.83
C THR A 131 10.21 5.37 21.44
N GLY A 132 9.74 6.51 21.97
CA GLY A 132 8.42 7.05 21.63
C GLY A 132 7.26 6.11 21.98
N ILE A 133 6.37 5.86 21.00
CA ILE A 133 5.18 5.00 21.16
C ILE A 133 5.56 3.53 21.45
N MET A 134 6.74 3.09 20.99
CA MET A 134 7.18 1.68 21.11
C MET A 134 8.18 1.50 22.25
N LYS A 135 8.06 2.28 23.33
CA LYS A 135 8.96 2.22 24.48
C LYS A 135 9.11 0.78 25.01
N ASN A 136 10.35 0.36 25.25
CA ASN A 136 10.73 -0.99 25.72
C ASN A 136 10.46 -2.15 24.73
N ARG A 137 10.10 -1.88 23.47
CA ARG A 137 9.88 -2.92 22.44
C ARG A 137 10.88 -2.77 21.29
N LYS A 138 12.15 -3.08 21.55
CA LYS A 138 13.20 -3.05 20.52
C LYS A 138 13.00 -4.17 19.50
N ASN A 139 12.92 -3.83 18.21
CA ASN A 139 12.86 -4.82 17.14
C ASN A 139 13.74 -4.40 15.96
N GLU A 140 14.82 -5.17 15.73
CA GLU A 140 15.76 -4.96 14.61
C GLU A 140 15.09 -5.15 13.24
N ARG A 141 13.91 -5.77 13.20
CA ARG A 141 13.11 -6.01 12.00
C ARG A 141 11.99 -4.98 11.80
N SER A 142 12.06 -3.86 12.52
CA SER A 142 11.07 -2.78 12.48
C SER A 142 10.92 -2.17 11.08
N PHE A 143 12.01 -1.84 10.39
CA PHE A 143 11.97 -1.25 9.04
C PHE A 143 11.17 -2.09 8.04
N PRO A 144 11.50 -3.38 7.78
CA PRO A 144 10.73 -4.18 6.82
C PRO A 144 9.28 -4.41 7.26
N LEU A 145 9.00 -4.45 8.57
CA LEU A 145 7.62 -4.53 9.06
C LEU A 145 6.81 -3.26 8.76
N VAL A 146 7.39 -2.08 8.99
CA VAL A 146 6.73 -0.80 8.71
C VAL A 146 6.47 -0.65 7.21
N VAL A 147 7.44 -1.03 6.35
CA VAL A 147 7.26 -1.05 4.88
C VAL A 147 6.09 -1.94 4.50
N CYS A 148 6.04 -3.17 5.03
CA CYS A 148 4.94 -4.09 4.74
C CYS A 148 3.58 -3.54 5.18
N ILE A 149 3.49 -2.99 6.41
CA ILE A 149 2.27 -2.37 6.91
C ILE A 149 1.85 -1.22 6.00
N GLY A 150 2.77 -0.35 5.60
CA GLY A 150 2.51 0.75 4.66
C GLY A 150 1.99 0.26 3.31
N SER A 151 2.62 -0.75 2.71
CA SER A 151 2.16 -1.37 1.47
C SER A 151 0.73 -1.90 1.59
N ILE A 152 0.42 -2.66 2.65
CA ILE A 152 -0.91 -3.20 2.90
C ILE A 152 -1.93 -2.08 3.08
N SER A 153 -1.65 -1.11 3.94
CA SER A 153 -2.53 0.01 4.21
C SER A 153 -2.80 0.82 2.93
N SER A 154 -1.82 0.93 2.03
CA SER A 154 -2.01 1.59 0.74
C SER A 154 -2.98 0.84 -0.17
N VAL A 155 -2.99 -0.50 -0.15
CA VAL A 155 -3.96 -1.32 -0.90
C VAL A 155 -5.37 -1.07 -0.40
N VAL A 156 -5.55 -1.09 0.93
CA VAL A 156 -6.86 -0.85 1.56
C VAL A 156 -7.34 0.56 1.27
N ALA A 157 -6.48 1.57 1.41
CA ALA A 157 -6.82 2.96 1.10
C ALA A 157 -7.21 3.11 -0.38
N TYR A 158 -6.50 2.46 -1.30
CA TYR A 158 -6.82 2.48 -2.72
C TYR A 158 -8.17 1.82 -3.03
N LEU A 159 -8.51 0.70 -2.38
CA LEU A 159 -9.85 0.12 -2.47
C LEU A 159 -10.94 1.11 -2.03
N VAL A 160 -10.70 1.86 -0.95
CA VAL A 160 -11.63 2.90 -0.50
C VAL A 160 -11.75 4.01 -1.56
N VAL A 161 -10.66 4.44 -2.19
CA VAL A 161 -10.69 5.40 -3.32
C VAL A 161 -11.61 4.89 -4.43
N LEU A 162 -11.47 3.62 -4.83
CA LEU A 162 -12.30 3.03 -5.88
C LEU A 162 -13.78 3.01 -5.52
N LEU A 163 -14.11 2.63 -4.28
CA LEU A 163 -15.50 2.56 -3.82
C LEU A 163 -16.14 3.95 -3.64
N THR A 164 -15.35 4.99 -3.40
CA THR A 164 -15.84 6.34 -3.04
C THR A 164 -15.81 7.34 -4.18
N THR A 165 -14.95 7.17 -5.19
CA THR A 165 -14.83 8.10 -6.34
C THR A 165 -16.15 8.30 -7.08
N GLY A 166 -16.96 7.24 -7.22
CA GLY A 166 -18.28 7.32 -7.84
C GLY A 166 -19.40 7.83 -6.94
N ARG A 167 -19.11 8.23 -5.69
CA ARG A 167 -20.11 8.65 -4.69
C ARG A 167 -19.85 10.05 -4.16
N ASN A 168 -18.63 10.34 -3.74
CA ASN A 168 -18.26 11.61 -3.13
C ASN A 168 -16.77 11.91 -3.35
N ILE A 169 -16.50 13.00 -4.09
CA ILE A 169 -15.13 13.42 -4.41
C ILE A 169 -14.30 13.74 -3.18
N PHE A 170 -14.88 14.34 -2.13
CA PHE A 170 -14.14 14.70 -0.91
C PHE A 170 -13.67 13.48 -0.14
N ILE A 171 -14.54 12.47 0.00
CA ILE A 171 -14.18 11.20 0.66
C ILE A 171 -13.08 10.49 -0.15
N SER A 172 -13.21 10.49 -1.48
CA SER A 172 -12.19 9.93 -2.37
C SER A 172 -10.86 10.68 -2.23
N SER A 173 -10.85 12.01 -2.16
CA SER A 173 -9.63 12.80 -1.94
C SER A 173 -8.98 12.49 -0.59
N ILE A 174 -9.74 12.32 0.49
CA ILE A 174 -9.20 11.92 1.80
C ILE A 174 -8.56 10.52 1.70
N ALA A 175 -9.25 9.56 1.06
CA ALA A 175 -8.71 8.22 0.86
C ALA A 175 -7.46 8.24 -0.03
N LEU A 176 -7.40 9.13 -1.02
CA LEU A 176 -6.25 9.30 -1.89
C LEU A 176 -5.06 9.92 -1.13
N PHE A 177 -5.31 10.89 -0.25
CA PHE A 177 -4.31 11.43 0.66
C PHE A 177 -3.72 10.33 1.55
N LEU A 178 -4.58 9.48 2.14
CA LEU A 178 -4.15 8.33 2.95
C LEU A 178 -3.35 7.32 2.13
N THR A 179 -3.72 7.11 0.86
CA THR A 179 -2.98 6.25 -0.07
C THR A 179 -1.57 6.80 -0.30
N GLY A 180 -1.43 8.10 -0.55
CA GLY A 180 -0.15 8.79 -0.66
C GLY A 180 0.69 8.65 0.61
N LEU A 181 0.08 8.93 1.77
CA LEU A 181 0.73 8.79 3.08
C LEU A 181 1.25 7.38 3.33
N CYS A 182 0.47 6.35 3.00
CA CYS A 182 0.90 4.95 3.15
C CYS A 182 1.95 4.54 2.11
N SER A 183 1.92 5.15 0.92
CA SER A 183 2.88 4.87 -0.15
C SER A 183 4.29 5.37 0.14
N ALA A 184 4.42 6.37 1.01
CA ALA A 184 5.72 6.90 1.43
C ALA A 184 6.62 5.88 2.13
N GLY A 185 6.05 4.79 2.64
CA GLY A 185 6.79 3.72 3.28
C GLY A 185 7.14 2.54 2.38
N LYS A 186 6.81 2.60 1.09
CA LYS A 186 7.24 1.62 0.08
C LYS A 186 8.65 1.97 -0.37
#